data_AF-A0A317KIB6-F1
#
_entry.id   AF-A0A317KIB6-F1
#
_cell.length_a   1.000
_cell.length_b   1.000
_cell.length_c   1.000
_cell.angle_alpha   90.00
_cell.angle_beta   90.00
_cell.angle_gamma   90.00
#
_symmetry.space_group_name_H-M   'P 1'
#
loop_
_entity.id
_entity.type
_entity.pdbx_description
1 polymer ?
#
loop_
_entity_poly.entity_id
_entity_poly.type
_entity_poly.pdbx_seq_one_letter_code
_entity_poly.pdbx_strand_id
1 'polypeptide(L)' 'VLRRVGAGAAEWLAPGGHLVVETSRGQADALCAMLAGLGLEPTVVRDDDLDATAVTARRPA' A
#
# COMPACT_ATOMS: atom_id res chain seq x y z
N VAL A 1 -9.16 1.12 -9.31
CA VAL A 1 -9.57 1.41 -7.91
C VAL A 1 -8.37 1.81 -7.05
N LEU A 2 -7.36 0.95 -6.86
CA LEU A 2 -6.25 1.20 -5.92
C LEU A 2 -5.46 2.50 -6.15
N ARG A 3 -5.31 2.96 -7.40
CA ARG A 3 -4.70 4.27 -7.68
C ARG A 3 -5.42 5.43 -7.00
N ARG A 4 -6.76 5.42 -7.05
CA ARG A 4 -7.60 6.45 -6.41
C ARG A 4 -7.55 6.34 -4.89
N VAL A 5 -7.53 5.11 -4.36
CA VAL A 5 -7.42 4.86 -2.92
C VAL A 5 -6.08 5.33 -2.39
N GLY A 6 -4.98 5.01 -3.07
CA GLY A 6 -3.63 5.46 -2.69
C GLY A 6 -3.51 6.99 -2.68
N ALA A 7 -4.04 7.68 -3.71
CA ALA A 7 -4.04 9.14 -3.76
C ALA A 7 -4.83 9.75 -2.59
N GLY A 8 -6.03 9.25 -2.31
CA GLY A 8 -6.81 9.70 -1.15
C GLY A 8 -6.14 9.39 0.19
N ALA A 9 -5.46 8.26 0.32
CA ALA A 9 -4.72 7.90 1.54
C ALA A 9 -3.55 8.86 1.80
N ALA A 10 -2.80 9.24 0.76
CA ALA A 10 -1.72 10.22 0.90
C ALA A 10 -2.23 11.59 1.39
N GLU A 11 -3.44 11.99 0.97
CA GLU A 11 -4.06 13.23 1.43
C GLU A 11 -4.61 13.13 2.86
N TRP A 12 -5.32 12.04 3.19
CA TRP A 12 -6.17 11.96 4.39
C TRP A 12 -5.55 11.25 5.59
N LEU A 13 -4.56 10.39 5.41
CA LEU A 13 -3.93 9.71 6.54
C LEU A 13 -3.30 10.74 7.48
N ALA A 14 -3.53 10.63 8.78
CA ALA A 14 -2.73 11.38 9.75
C ALA A 14 -1.26 10.94 9.65
N PRO A 15 -0.29 11.75 10.13
CA PRO A 15 1.10 11.34 10.18
C PRO A 15 1.25 10.03 10.97
N GLY A 16 2.00 9.07 10.42
CA GLY A 16 2.10 7.70 10.94
C GLY A 16 0.92 6.77 10.63
N GLY A 17 -0.15 7.26 9.97
CA GLY A 17 -1.31 6.46 9.55
C GLY A 17 -0.98 5.46 8.45
N HIS A 18 -1.80 4.40 8.30
CA HIS A 18 -1.54 3.30 7.38
C HIS A 18 -2.72 3.02 6.45
N LEU A 19 -2.40 2.67 5.20
CA LEU A 19 -3.26 1.97 4.26
C LEU A 19 -2.85 0.50 4.22
N VAL A 20 -3.81 -0.41 4.22
CA VAL A 20 -3.58 -1.85 3.97
C VAL A 20 -4.54 -2.30 2.89
N VAL A 21 -4.01 -2.94 1.84
CA VAL A 21 -4.82 -3.49 0.74
C VAL A 21 -4.28 -4.84 0.34
N GLU A 22 -5.19 -5.81 0.16
CA GLU A 22 -4.87 -7.09 -0.44
C GLU A 22 -4.76 -6.94 -1.96
N THR A 23 -3.83 -7.67 -2.58
CA THR A 23 -3.59 -7.64 -4.03
C THR A 23 -2.94 -8.93 -4.49
N SER A 24 -2.84 -9.13 -5.81
CA SER A 24 -2.12 -10.28 -6.37
C SER A 24 -0.61 -10.07 -6.35
N ARG A 25 0.16 -11.16 -6.33
CA ARG A 25 1.64 -11.14 -6.37
C ARG A 25 2.17 -10.28 -7.54
N GLY A 26 1.57 -10.40 -8.73
CA GLY A 26 1.99 -9.65 -9.93
C GLY A 26 1.62 -8.15 -9.92
N GLN A 27 0.77 -7.71 -9.00
CA GLN A 27 0.37 -6.30 -8.86
C GLN A 27 1.07 -5.58 -7.71
N ALA A 28 1.63 -6.31 -6.75
CA ALA A 28 2.24 -5.76 -5.54
C ALA A 28 3.33 -4.72 -5.84
N ASP A 29 4.30 -5.05 -6.71
CA ASP A 29 5.44 -4.17 -6.98
C ASP A 29 5.01 -2.86 -7.68
N ALA A 30 4.08 -2.96 -8.63
CA ALA A 30 3.52 -1.79 -9.32
C ALA A 30 2.72 -0.90 -8.36
N LEU A 31 2.01 -1.51 -7.40
CA LEU A 31 1.27 -0.79 -6.37
C LEU A 31 2.23 -0.09 -5.39
N CYS A 32 3.29 -0.76 -4.95
CA CYS A 32 4.34 -0.17 -4.12
C CYS A 32 4.98 1.03 -4.82
N ALA A 33 5.41 0.90 -6.08
CA ALA A 33 6.01 2.01 -6.82
C ALA A 33 5.07 3.23 -6.91
N MET A 34 3.78 2.99 -7.13
CA MET A 34 2.78 4.05 -7.16
C MET A 34 2.57 4.71 -5.78
N LEU A 35 2.47 3.93 -4.69
CA LEU A 35 2.30 4.47 -3.32
C LEU A 35 3.54 5.27 -2.88
N ALA A 36 4.74 4.80 -3.22
CA ALA A 36 5.99 5.52 -2.98
C ALA A 36 6.03 6.85 -3.74
N GLY A 37 5.57 6.87 -5.00
CA GLY A 37 5.44 8.10 -5.79
C GLY A 37 4.44 9.11 -5.21
N LEU A 38 3.54 8.67 -4.32
CA LEU A 38 2.62 9.53 -3.58
C LEU A 38 3.15 9.97 -2.22
N GLY A 39 4.39 9.62 -1.87
CA GLY A 39 5.04 9.97 -0.61
C GLY A 39 4.66 9.07 0.58
N LEU A 40 4.07 7.92 0.34
CA LEU A 40 3.86 6.88 1.36
C LEU A 40 5.04 5.92 1.39
N GLU A 41 5.19 5.17 2.48
CA GLU A 41 6.22 4.16 2.71
C GLU A 41 5.62 2.75 2.58
N PRO A 42 5.59 2.14 1.38
CA PRO A 42 4.95 0.85 1.17
C PRO A 42 5.83 -0.35 1.54
N THR A 43 5.22 -1.43 2.01
CA THR A 43 5.84 -2.73 2.27
C THR A 43 4.92 -3.86 1.78
N VAL A 44 5.47 -4.87 1.13
CA VAL A 44 4.72 -6.07 0.73
C VAL A 44 4.75 -7.10 1.86
N VAL A 45 3.58 -7.60 2.24
CA VAL A 45 3.41 -8.69 3.20
C VAL A 45 2.84 -9.89 2.44
N ARG A 46 3.39 -11.08 2.68
CA ARG A 46 2.94 -12.34 2.09
C ARG A 46 2.64 -13.33 3.20
N ASP A 47 1.59 -14.11 3.00
CA ASP A 47 1.20 -15.21 3.87
C ASP A 47 0.97 -16.43 2.97
N ASP A 48 1.90 -17.39 3.03
CA ASP A 48 1.84 -18.58 2.18
C ASP A 48 0.82 -19.61 2.69
N ASP A 49 0.44 -19.59 3.97
CA ASP A 49 -0.60 -20.46 4.53
C ASP A 49 -1.99 -20.05 4.02
N LEU A 50 -2.19 -18.74 3.84
CA LEU A 50 -3.42 -18.17 3.28
C LEU A 50 -3.37 -17.94 1.76
N ASP A 51 -2.23 -18.20 1.11
CA ASP A 51 -1.89 -17.77 -0.26
C ASP A 51 -2.29 -16.31 -0.54
N ALA A 52 -1.98 -15.43 0.42
CA ALA A 52 -2.38 -14.02 0.39
C ALA A 52 -1.19 -13.10 0.17
N THR A 53 -1.44 -11.97 -0.49
CA THR A 53 -0.47 -10.88 -0.62
C THR A 53 -1.15 -9.56 -0.29
N ALA A 54 -0.55 -8.81 0.62
CA ALA A 54 -1.00 -7.48 1.00
C ALA A 54 0.11 -6.45 0.78
N VAL A 55 -0.28 -5.22 0.55
CA VAL A 55 0.61 -4.07 0.62
C VAL A 55 0.15 -3.19 1.78
N THR A 56 1.05 -2.93 2.71
CA THR A 56 0.89 -1.87 3.70
C THR A 56 1.58 -0.61 3.17
N ALA A 57 1.08 0.57 3.51
CA ALA A 57 1.77 1.83 3.22
C ALA A 57 1.49 2.86 4.30
N ARG A 58 2.57 3.41 4.85
CA ARG A 58 2.52 4.36 5.97
C ARG A 58 2.73 5.79 5.47
N ARG A 59 1.99 6.76 6.01
CA ARG A 59 2.35 8.18 5.87
C ARG A 59 3.46 8.50 6.87
N PRO A 60 4.57 9.12 6.45
CA PRO A 60 5.61 9.58 7.38
C PRO A 60 5.03 10.46 8.49
N ALA A 61 5.70 10.47 9.66
CA ALA A 61 5.33 11.29 10.81
C ALA A 61 5.66 12.77 10.57
#